data_AF-A0A7X1ZUN8-F1
#
_entry.id   AF-A0A7X1ZUN8-F1
#
_cell.length_a   1.000
_cell.length_b   1.000
_cell.length_c   1.000
_cell.angle_alpha   90.00
_cell.angle_beta   90.00
_cell.angle_gamma   90.00
#
_symmetry.space_group_name_H-M   'P 1'
#
loop_
_entity.id
_entity.type
_entity.pdbx_description
1 polymer ?
#
loop_
_entity_poly.entity_id
_entity_poly.type
_entity_poly.pdbx_seq_one_letter_code
_entity_poly.pdbx_strand_id
1 'polypeptide(L)'
;MKKLVVKDVTKENVDEMVRICVPPDKREHPLFVEGMNIMKRWALGVIEDYASLGKLAYMDSEPVGMIQWLPNPEERLVEIRCIFVRQKENLRKGVGRALLKALIDDMGEPKSYFDNDTPLALVTTAFEVWGVYPQHKFYEKMGFMRAKADDPFLLYYPIKEGYVHVPKEESFNPQKEDEGKALIFYKPSCPFSMYFSEMIKESIREVSPDIPIIGW
;
A
#
# COMPACT_ATOMS: atom_id res chain seq x y z
N MET A 1 -13.39 24.42 12.92
CA MET A 1 -12.42 23.51 12.25
C MET A 1 -13.04 22.12 12.19
N LYS A 2 -13.05 21.49 11.02
CA LYS A 2 -13.48 20.09 10.90
C LYS A 2 -12.54 19.21 11.73
N LYS A 3 -13.08 18.26 12.52
CA LYS A 3 -12.27 17.41 13.39
C LYS A 3 -11.71 16.23 12.58
N LEU A 4 -10.39 16.10 12.56
CA LEU A 4 -9.70 14.95 11.96
C LEU A 4 -9.71 13.79 12.95
N VAL A 5 -10.20 12.62 12.52
CA VAL A 5 -10.21 11.38 13.30
C VAL A 5 -9.56 10.29 12.47
N VAL A 6 -8.69 9.49 13.08
CA VAL A 6 -8.10 8.29 12.46
C VAL A 6 -8.68 7.06 13.14
N LYS A 7 -9.08 6.06 12.35
CA LYS A 7 -9.63 4.79 12.84
C LYS A 7 -8.97 3.63 12.12
N ASP A 8 -8.88 2.50 12.78
CA ASP A 8 -8.46 1.25 12.14
C ASP A 8 -9.45 0.78 11.09
N VAL A 9 -8.93 0.08 10.09
CA VAL A 9 -9.73 -0.68 9.16
C VAL A 9 -10.15 -1.98 9.83
N THR A 10 -11.45 -2.23 9.85
CA THR A 10 -12.08 -3.41 10.44
C THR A 10 -13.03 -4.03 9.42
N LYS A 11 -13.64 -5.18 9.76
CA LYS A 11 -14.63 -5.83 8.89
C LYS A 11 -15.83 -4.91 8.60
N GLU A 12 -16.16 -4.01 9.52
CA GLU A 12 -17.30 -3.09 9.42
C GLU A 12 -17.05 -1.92 8.45
N ASN A 13 -15.80 -1.47 8.28
CA ASN A 13 -15.48 -0.29 7.48
C ASN A 13 -14.54 -0.57 6.28
N VAL A 14 -14.20 -1.84 6.02
CA VAL A 14 -13.32 -2.24 4.90
C VAL A 14 -13.84 -1.74 3.55
N ASP A 15 -15.16 -1.65 3.38
CA ASP A 15 -15.78 -1.13 2.15
C ASP A 15 -15.41 0.34 1.87
N GLU A 16 -15.17 1.14 2.92
CA GLU A 16 -14.72 2.53 2.76
C GLU A 16 -13.27 2.58 2.27
N MET A 17 -12.42 1.69 2.80
CA MET A 17 -11.02 1.56 2.36
C MET A 17 -10.93 1.15 0.89
N VAL A 18 -11.68 0.13 0.44
CA VAL A 18 -11.57 -0.31 -0.97
C VAL A 18 -12.08 0.76 -1.96
N ARG A 19 -12.99 1.62 -1.51
CA ARG A 19 -13.61 2.68 -2.33
C ARG A 19 -12.86 4.01 -2.33
N ILE A 20 -12.00 4.28 -1.35
CA ILE A 20 -11.46 5.63 -1.12
C ILE A 20 -10.59 6.13 -2.27
N CYS A 21 -9.85 5.22 -2.93
CA CYS A 21 -8.98 5.55 -4.06
C CYS A 21 -9.71 5.53 -5.41
N VAL A 22 -10.89 4.91 -5.49
CA VAL A 22 -11.64 4.80 -6.76
C VAL A 22 -12.42 6.09 -7.01
N PRO A 23 -12.14 6.80 -8.12
CA PRO A 23 -12.88 8.01 -8.50
C PRO A 23 -14.38 7.74 -8.60
N PRO A 24 -15.26 8.67 -8.16
CA PRO A 24 -16.71 8.44 -8.17
C PRO A 24 -17.27 7.97 -9.51
N ASP A 25 -16.78 8.51 -10.61
CA ASP A 25 -17.19 8.18 -11.99
C ASP A 25 -16.70 6.80 -12.47
N LYS A 26 -15.78 6.17 -11.73
CA LYS A 26 -15.24 4.84 -12.05
C LYS A 26 -15.77 3.73 -11.15
N ARG A 27 -16.56 4.04 -10.12
CA ARG A 27 -17.01 3.05 -9.12
C ARG A 27 -17.89 1.94 -9.68
N GLU A 28 -18.65 2.24 -10.74
CA GLU A 28 -19.53 1.27 -11.40
C GLU A 28 -18.87 0.62 -12.63
N HIS A 29 -17.63 1.00 -12.96
CA HIS A 29 -16.93 0.41 -14.10
C HIS A 29 -16.53 -1.03 -13.76
N PRO A 30 -16.81 -2.04 -14.63
CA PRO A 30 -16.64 -3.46 -14.31
C PRO A 30 -15.26 -3.83 -13.74
N LEU A 31 -14.18 -3.33 -14.36
CA LEU A 31 -12.80 -3.60 -13.88
C LEU A 31 -12.53 -3.04 -12.48
N PHE A 32 -13.11 -1.90 -12.12
CA PHE A 32 -12.95 -1.32 -10.79
C PHE A 32 -13.80 -2.05 -9.77
N VAL A 33 -15.02 -2.47 -10.14
CA VAL A 33 -15.88 -3.31 -9.30
C VAL A 33 -15.17 -4.63 -8.98
N GLU A 34 -14.59 -5.28 -9.98
CA GLU A 34 -13.82 -6.50 -9.80
C GLU A 34 -12.60 -6.30 -8.90
N GLY A 35 -11.80 -5.25 -9.16
CA GLY A 35 -10.65 -4.90 -8.34
C GLY A 35 -11.01 -4.61 -6.88
N MET A 36 -12.09 -3.87 -6.63
CA MET A 36 -12.61 -3.64 -5.26
C MET A 36 -13.04 -4.94 -4.58
N ASN A 37 -13.68 -5.86 -5.30
CA ASN A 37 -14.09 -7.15 -4.74
C ASN A 37 -12.89 -8.05 -4.40
N ILE A 38 -11.86 -8.09 -5.25
CA ILE A 38 -10.60 -8.79 -4.99
C ILE A 38 -9.93 -8.20 -3.76
N MET A 39 -9.78 -6.88 -3.72
CA MET A 39 -9.17 -6.18 -2.58
C MET A 39 -9.95 -6.41 -1.29
N LYS A 40 -11.29 -6.42 -1.33
CA LYS A 40 -12.11 -6.71 -0.15
C LYS A 40 -11.87 -8.12 0.38
N ARG A 41 -11.87 -9.14 -0.49
CA ARG A 41 -11.62 -10.54 -0.08
C ARG A 41 -10.23 -10.70 0.54
N TRP A 42 -9.21 -10.14 -0.12
CA TRP A 42 -7.86 -10.13 0.39
C TRP A 42 -7.78 -9.40 1.75
N ALA A 43 -8.39 -8.22 1.86
CA ALA A 43 -8.38 -7.42 3.07
C ALA A 43 -9.02 -8.13 4.26
N LEU A 44 -10.14 -8.82 4.04
CA LEU A 44 -10.81 -9.59 5.08
C LEU A 44 -9.94 -10.73 5.61
N GLY A 45 -9.22 -11.44 4.74
CA GLY A 45 -8.26 -12.46 5.16
C GLY A 45 -7.13 -11.88 6.01
N VAL A 46 -6.53 -10.77 5.57
CA VAL A 46 -5.45 -10.10 6.33
C VAL A 46 -5.94 -9.58 7.68
N ILE A 47 -7.18 -9.06 7.77
CA ILE A 47 -7.80 -8.63 9.04
C ILE A 47 -7.98 -9.82 9.99
N GLU A 48 -8.28 -11.00 9.48
CA GLU A 48 -8.40 -12.22 10.31
C GLU A 48 -7.06 -12.62 10.92
N ASP A 49 -5.97 -12.49 10.17
CA ASP A 49 -4.64 -12.87 10.62
C ASP A 49 -3.96 -11.81 11.52
N TYR A 50 -4.19 -10.52 11.24
CA TYR A 50 -3.40 -9.42 11.83
C TYR A 50 -4.25 -8.33 12.51
N ALA A 51 -5.55 -8.54 12.68
CA ALA A 51 -6.56 -7.62 13.22
C ALA A 51 -6.82 -6.35 12.39
N SER A 52 -5.83 -5.83 11.68
CA SER A 52 -5.97 -4.69 10.76
C SER A 52 -4.84 -4.68 9.73
N LEU A 53 -5.10 -4.05 8.59
CA LEU A 53 -4.13 -3.79 7.52
C LEU A 53 -4.04 -2.32 7.14
N GLY A 54 -4.78 -1.46 7.83
CA GLY A 54 -4.90 -0.08 7.42
C GLY A 54 -5.54 0.83 8.47
N LYS A 55 -5.41 2.13 8.24
CA LYS A 55 -6.15 3.18 8.96
C LYS A 55 -6.83 4.10 7.97
N LEU A 56 -8.03 4.55 8.31
CA LEU A 56 -8.80 5.54 7.59
C LEU A 56 -8.84 6.85 8.37
N ALA A 57 -8.61 7.95 7.67
CA ALA A 57 -8.76 9.31 8.19
C ALA A 57 -10.10 9.90 7.76
N TYR A 58 -10.80 10.54 8.69
CA TYR A 58 -12.13 11.12 8.51
C TYR A 58 -12.15 12.61 8.82
N MET A 59 -12.91 13.38 8.03
CA MET A 59 -13.31 14.75 8.36
C MET A 59 -14.83 14.84 8.34
N ASP A 60 -15.44 15.14 9.50
CA ASP A 60 -16.90 15.21 9.67
C ASP A 60 -17.65 13.99 9.09
N SER A 61 -17.12 12.80 9.35
CA SER A 61 -17.62 11.48 8.89
C SER A 61 -17.29 11.07 7.46
N GLU A 62 -16.66 11.91 6.65
CA GLU A 62 -16.21 11.53 5.30
C GLU A 62 -14.78 10.97 5.32
N PRO A 63 -14.50 9.80 4.70
CA PRO A 63 -13.16 9.27 4.56
C PRO A 63 -12.35 10.13 3.56
N VAL A 64 -11.23 10.68 4.04
CA VAL A 64 -10.37 11.64 3.33
C VAL A 64 -8.96 11.14 3.09
N GLY A 65 -8.56 10.02 3.70
CA GLY A 65 -7.29 9.37 3.40
C GLY A 65 -7.18 7.99 4.03
N MET A 66 -6.19 7.23 3.58
CA MET A 66 -5.84 5.94 4.14
C MET A 66 -4.34 5.72 4.19
N ILE A 67 -3.90 4.85 5.10
CA ILE A 67 -2.59 4.20 5.07
C ILE A 67 -2.82 2.69 5.18
N GLN A 68 -2.09 1.91 4.38
CA GLN A 68 -2.17 0.46 4.31
C GLN A 68 -0.79 -0.13 4.56
N TRP A 69 -0.72 -1.21 5.34
CA TRP A 69 0.50 -1.94 5.63
C TRP A 69 0.30 -3.45 5.67
N LEU A 70 1.40 -4.19 5.64
CA LEU A 70 1.44 -5.62 5.94
C LEU A 70 2.59 -5.94 6.90
N PRO A 71 2.36 -6.75 7.94
CA PRO A 71 3.44 -7.34 8.71
C PRO A 71 4.27 -8.32 7.86
N ASN A 72 5.57 -8.35 8.10
CA ASN A 72 6.48 -9.41 7.70
C ASN A 72 7.05 -10.05 8.99
N PRO A 73 6.42 -11.12 9.51
CA PRO A 73 6.85 -11.78 10.75
C PRO A 73 8.28 -12.32 10.69
N GLU A 74 8.72 -12.85 9.54
CA GLU A 74 10.04 -13.46 9.39
C GLU A 74 11.18 -12.45 9.57
N GLU A 75 10.99 -11.23 9.07
CA GLU A 75 11.98 -10.15 9.23
C GLU A 75 11.66 -9.22 10.41
N ARG A 76 10.52 -9.44 11.07
CA ARG A 76 9.96 -8.57 12.11
C ARG A 76 9.84 -7.12 11.64
N LEU A 77 9.37 -6.94 10.41
CA LEU A 77 9.19 -5.65 9.74
C LEU A 77 7.71 -5.37 9.47
N VAL A 78 7.36 -4.11 9.28
CA VAL A 78 6.04 -3.71 8.76
C VAL A 78 6.22 -2.94 7.47
N GLU A 79 5.69 -3.46 6.37
CA GLU A 79 5.77 -2.82 5.06
C GLU A 79 4.56 -1.91 4.83
N ILE A 80 4.78 -0.61 4.71
CA ILE A 80 3.75 0.33 4.25
C ILE A 80 3.57 0.12 2.75
N ARG A 81 2.40 -0.39 2.36
CA ARG A 81 2.06 -0.68 0.96
C ARG A 81 1.53 0.55 0.24
N CYS A 82 0.80 1.42 0.95
CA CYS A 82 0.21 2.62 0.35
C CYS A 82 -0.10 3.68 1.40
N ILE A 83 0.06 4.95 1.04
CA ILE A 83 -0.56 6.07 1.74
C ILE A 83 -1.23 6.98 0.72
N PHE A 84 -2.48 7.35 0.98
CA PHE A 84 -3.29 8.12 0.04
C PHE A 84 -4.13 9.16 0.78
N VAL A 85 -4.18 10.37 0.23
CA VAL A 85 -5.10 11.43 0.67
C VAL A 85 -5.97 11.82 -0.52
N ARG A 86 -7.28 11.67 -0.35
CA ARG A 86 -8.28 11.95 -1.37
C ARG A 86 -8.45 13.45 -1.53
N GLN A 87 -8.65 13.91 -2.77
CA GLN A 87 -8.97 15.31 -3.13
C GLN A 87 -7.84 16.32 -2.83
N LYS A 88 -7.56 17.21 -3.78
CA LYS A 88 -6.48 18.21 -3.64
C LYS A 88 -6.75 19.15 -2.46
N GLU A 89 -8.03 19.38 -2.17
CA GLU A 89 -8.52 20.24 -1.11
C GLU A 89 -8.15 19.70 0.28
N ASN A 90 -7.87 18.41 0.42
CA ASN A 90 -7.46 17.81 1.69
C ASN A 90 -5.94 17.71 1.85
N LEU A 91 -5.19 18.01 0.79
CA LEU A 91 -3.73 18.07 0.84
C LEU A 91 -3.28 19.22 1.73
N ARG A 92 -2.11 19.05 2.35
CA ARG A 92 -1.47 20.03 3.24
C ARG A 92 -2.31 20.42 4.49
N LYS A 93 -3.37 19.66 4.80
CA LYS A 93 -4.17 19.78 6.04
C LYS A 93 -3.74 18.82 7.15
N GLY A 94 -2.60 18.13 6.99
CA GLY A 94 -2.06 17.22 7.99
C GLY A 94 -2.62 15.79 7.97
N VAL A 95 -3.50 15.43 7.03
CA VAL A 95 -4.11 14.08 6.94
C VAL A 95 -3.05 12.98 6.83
N GLY A 96 -2.12 13.08 5.87
CA GLY A 96 -1.05 12.08 5.69
C GLY A 96 -0.14 11.96 6.93
N ARG A 97 0.17 13.10 7.56
CA ARG A 97 0.95 13.13 8.81
C ARG A 97 0.22 12.42 9.95
N ALA A 98 -1.10 12.64 10.09
CA ALA A 98 -1.90 12.01 11.12
C ALA A 98 -2.01 10.49 10.91
N LEU A 99 -2.22 10.04 9.67
CA LEU A 99 -2.24 8.62 9.31
C LEU A 99 -0.91 7.93 9.65
N LEU A 100 0.20 8.51 9.22
CA LEU A 100 1.53 7.94 9.46
C LEU A 100 1.89 7.96 10.95
N LYS A 101 1.60 9.05 11.66
CA LYS A 101 1.84 9.13 13.11
C LYS A 101 1.04 8.06 13.84
N ALA A 102 -0.24 7.89 13.52
CA ALA A 102 -1.07 6.86 14.13
C ALA A 102 -0.52 5.45 13.87
N LEU A 103 0.03 5.19 12.67
CA LEU A 103 0.72 3.91 12.41
C LEU A 103 2.00 3.76 13.25
N ILE A 104 2.84 4.79 13.34
CA ILE A 104 4.08 4.75 14.13
C ILE A 104 3.76 4.52 15.61
N ASP A 105 2.78 5.23 16.17
CA ASP A 105 2.36 5.08 17.55
C ASP A 105 1.88 3.64 17.80
N ASP A 106 1.02 3.10 16.92
CA ASP A 106 0.55 1.71 17.00
C ASP A 106 1.68 0.68 16.94
N MET A 107 2.67 0.91 16.08
CA MET A 107 3.80 -0.01 15.89
C MET A 107 4.87 0.16 16.96
N GLY A 108 4.76 1.17 17.83
CA GLY A 108 5.54 1.27 19.07
C GLY A 108 5.09 0.30 20.16
N GLU A 109 3.94 -0.35 19.99
CA GLU A 109 3.40 -1.33 20.94
C GLU A 109 3.65 -2.78 20.47
N PRO A 110 3.88 -3.72 21.41
CA PRO A 110 4.06 -5.14 21.09
C PRO A 110 2.95 -5.75 20.23
N LYS A 111 3.31 -6.65 19.32
CA LYS A 111 2.37 -7.36 18.43
C LYS A 111 2.48 -8.87 18.61
N SER A 112 1.33 -9.54 18.67
CA SER A 112 1.26 -11.00 18.80
C SER A 112 1.93 -11.72 17.65
N TYR A 113 1.84 -11.19 16.43
CA TYR A 113 2.49 -11.70 15.22
C TYR A 113 4.00 -11.39 15.14
N PHE A 114 4.58 -10.80 16.19
CA PHE A 114 6.02 -10.59 16.38
C PHE A 114 6.49 -11.13 17.74
N ASP A 115 5.91 -12.25 18.19
CA ASP A 115 6.23 -12.88 19.48
C ASP A 115 6.05 -11.95 20.70
N ASN A 116 5.07 -11.04 20.62
CA ASN A 116 4.82 -10.00 21.60
C ASN A 116 6.02 -9.04 21.81
N ASP A 117 6.78 -8.78 20.74
CA ASP A 117 7.72 -7.67 20.63
C ASP A 117 7.20 -6.64 19.60
N THR A 118 7.89 -5.51 19.51
CA THR A 118 7.69 -4.47 18.50
C THR A 118 8.37 -4.84 17.18
N PRO A 119 7.86 -4.36 16.03
CA PRO A 119 8.62 -4.41 14.78
C PRO A 119 9.98 -3.72 14.93
N LEU A 120 10.96 -4.18 14.15
CA LEU A 120 12.26 -3.51 14.06
C LEU A 120 12.13 -2.14 13.38
N ALA A 121 11.35 -2.08 12.30
CA ALA A 121 11.14 -0.88 11.51
C ALA A 121 9.86 -0.95 10.67
N LEU A 122 9.42 0.24 10.24
CA LEU A 122 8.54 0.39 9.09
C LEU A 122 9.39 0.49 7.83
N VAL A 123 9.00 -0.17 6.74
CA VAL A 123 9.67 -0.11 5.44
C VAL A 123 8.66 0.29 4.37
N THR A 124 9.07 1.04 3.36
CA THR A 124 8.22 1.42 2.24
C THR A 124 9.05 1.60 0.97
N THR A 125 8.46 1.23 -0.17
CA THR A 125 8.93 1.69 -1.48
C THR A 125 8.02 2.80 -1.95
N ALA A 126 8.50 4.04 -1.88
CA ALA A 126 7.76 5.22 -2.31
C ALA A 126 7.62 5.26 -3.83
N PHE A 127 6.59 5.95 -4.32
CA PHE A 127 6.43 6.21 -5.75
C PHE A 127 6.01 7.66 -6.00
N GLU A 128 6.21 8.13 -7.22
CA GLU A 128 5.79 9.46 -7.64
C GLU A 128 4.59 9.39 -8.56
N VAL A 129 3.66 10.31 -8.35
CA VAL A 129 2.54 10.55 -9.25
C VAL A 129 2.61 12.00 -9.68
N TRP A 130 2.43 12.25 -10.97
CA TRP A 130 2.52 13.60 -11.51
C TRP A 130 1.43 14.51 -10.90
N GLY A 131 1.81 15.75 -10.56
CA GLY A 131 0.89 16.76 -10.04
C GLY A 131 0.55 16.66 -8.54
N VAL A 132 1.22 15.79 -7.77
CA VAL A 132 1.14 15.73 -6.30
C VAL A 132 2.53 15.79 -5.66
N TYR A 133 2.57 16.04 -4.35
CA TYR A 133 3.83 16.09 -3.61
C TYR A 133 4.49 14.70 -3.59
N PRO A 134 5.78 14.58 -3.94
CA PRO A 134 6.48 13.28 -3.98
C PRO A 134 6.41 12.51 -2.66
N GLN A 135 6.09 11.21 -2.73
CA GLN A 135 5.95 10.40 -1.51
C GLN A 135 7.27 10.23 -0.76
N HIS A 136 8.39 10.04 -1.47
CA HIS A 136 9.69 9.88 -0.82
C HIS A 136 10.06 11.12 0.02
N LYS A 137 9.83 12.32 -0.53
CA LYS A 137 10.02 13.59 0.19
C LYS A 137 9.06 13.77 1.36
N PHE A 138 7.88 13.14 1.32
CA PHE A 138 6.95 13.14 2.45
C PHE A 138 7.51 12.26 3.58
N TYR A 139 7.91 11.04 3.27
CA TYR A 139 8.48 10.11 4.25
C TYR A 139 9.79 10.61 4.85
N GLU A 140 10.72 11.14 4.05
CA GLU A 140 11.98 11.74 4.55
C GLU A 140 11.69 12.88 5.54
N LYS A 141 10.71 13.74 5.22
CA LYS A 141 10.28 14.83 6.13
C LYS A 141 9.60 14.32 7.40
N MET A 142 9.12 13.08 7.39
CA MET A 142 8.54 12.38 8.53
C MET A 142 9.58 11.56 9.31
N GLY A 143 10.86 11.61 8.92
CA GLY A 143 11.96 10.95 9.63
C GLY A 143 12.37 9.60 9.06
N PHE A 144 11.82 9.18 7.91
CA PHE A 144 12.31 7.98 7.24
C PHE A 144 13.69 8.22 6.64
N MET A 145 14.53 7.20 6.71
CA MET A 145 15.87 7.17 6.12
C MET A 145 15.87 6.32 4.86
N ARG A 146 16.78 6.59 3.93
CA ARG A 146 17.00 5.74 2.75
C ARG A 146 17.71 4.46 3.16
N ALA A 147 17.25 3.33 2.64
CA ALA A 147 17.90 2.05 2.86
C ALA A 147 19.19 1.91 2.03
N LYS A 148 19.23 2.54 0.85
CA LYS A 148 20.42 2.68 0.00
C LYS A 148 20.59 4.14 -0.41
N ALA A 149 21.82 4.64 -0.47
CA ALA A 149 22.07 6.06 -0.75
C ALA A 149 21.63 6.49 -2.17
N ASP A 150 21.74 5.56 -3.12
CA ASP A 150 21.41 5.71 -4.54
C ASP A 150 19.93 5.41 -4.87
N ASP A 151 19.17 4.85 -3.93
CA ASP A 151 17.74 4.60 -4.06
C ASP A 151 16.93 5.59 -3.18
N PRO A 152 16.33 6.65 -3.77
CA PRO A 152 15.53 7.60 -3.01
C PRO A 152 14.14 7.04 -2.64
N PHE A 153 13.73 5.90 -3.19
CA PHE A 153 12.37 5.38 -3.03
C PHE A 153 12.28 4.32 -1.94
N LEU A 154 13.33 3.53 -1.73
CA LEU A 154 13.37 2.55 -0.66
C LEU A 154 13.75 3.20 0.67
N LEU A 155 12.77 3.29 1.57
CA LEU A 155 12.84 4.06 2.80
C LEU A 155 12.44 3.20 4.00
N TYR A 156 13.00 3.50 5.17
CA TYR A 156 12.64 2.85 6.43
C TYR A 156 12.61 3.83 7.61
N TYR A 157 11.81 3.51 8.62
CA TYR A 157 11.75 4.22 9.90
C TYR A 157 12.01 3.23 11.04
N PRO A 158 13.11 3.37 11.80
CA PRO A 158 13.40 2.46 12.90
C PRO A 158 12.40 2.69 14.03
N ILE A 159 11.73 1.60 14.43
CA ILE A 159 10.94 1.57 15.66
C ILE A 159 11.85 1.20 16.82
N LYS A 160 12.76 0.23 16.60
CA LYS A 160 13.80 -0.13 17.55
C LYS A 160 15.04 0.72 17.35
N GLU A 161 15.50 1.35 18.43
CA GLU A 161 16.70 2.19 18.42
C GLU A 161 17.92 1.42 17.88
N GLY A 162 18.69 2.07 17.00
CA GLY A 162 19.88 1.49 16.39
C GLY A 162 19.63 0.51 15.24
N TYR A 163 18.39 0.20 14.88
CA TYR A 163 18.12 -0.64 13.72
C TYR A 163 18.44 0.09 12.40
N VAL A 164 19.16 -0.60 11.51
CA VAL A 164 19.45 -0.16 10.15
C VAL A 164 18.90 -1.20 9.20
N HIS A 165 17.99 -0.79 8.31
CA HIS A 165 17.44 -1.71 7.32
C HIS A 165 18.45 -1.98 6.21
N VAL A 166 18.76 -3.26 6.00
CA VAL A 166 19.55 -3.74 4.87
C VAL A 166 18.63 -4.58 4.00
N PRO A 167 18.23 -4.08 2.82
CA PRO A 167 17.32 -4.82 1.95
C PRO A 167 18.01 -6.08 1.42
N LYS A 168 17.28 -7.19 1.42
CA LYS A 168 17.73 -8.43 0.78
C LYS A 168 17.79 -8.22 -0.73
N GLU A 169 18.86 -8.70 -1.35
CA GLU A 169 18.91 -8.80 -2.80
C GLU A 169 18.20 -10.09 -3.22
N GLU A 170 16.98 -9.95 -3.73
CA GLU A 170 16.27 -11.04 -4.38
C GLU A 170 16.52 -10.96 -5.88
N SER A 171 17.13 -12.00 -6.45
CA SER A 171 17.24 -12.13 -7.90
C SER A 171 15.98 -12.77 -8.45
N PHE A 172 15.41 -12.17 -9.51
CA PHE A 172 14.39 -12.85 -10.29
C PHE A 172 15.01 -14.07 -10.95
N ASN A 173 14.46 -15.25 -10.68
CA ASN A 173 14.86 -16.50 -11.31
C ASN A 173 13.82 -16.90 -12.38
N PRO A 174 14.09 -16.69 -13.68
CA PRO A 174 13.16 -17.06 -14.73
C PRO A 174 12.92 -18.56 -14.74
N GLN A 175 11.66 -18.99 -14.80
CA GLN A 175 11.32 -20.41 -14.94
C GLN A 175 11.28 -20.80 -16.41
N LYS A 176 11.70 -22.02 -16.74
CA LYS A 176 11.67 -22.53 -18.12
C LYS A 176 10.25 -22.57 -18.68
N GLU A 177 9.26 -22.86 -17.84
CA GLU A 177 7.86 -22.88 -18.27
C GLU A 177 7.33 -21.49 -18.70
N ASP A 178 7.99 -20.40 -18.30
CA ASP A 178 7.58 -19.02 -18.62
C ASP A 178 8.20 -18.49 -19.92
N GLU A 179 9.11 -19.26 -20.54
CA GLU A 179 9.79 -18.86 -21.76
C GLU A 179 8.78 -18.64 -22.91
N GLY A 180 8.93 -17.52 -23.61
CA GLY A 180 8.04 -17.14 -24.71
C GLY A 180 6.63 -16.70 -24.29
N LYS A 181 6.41 -16.35 -23.01
CA LYS A 181 5.12 -15.90 -22.49
C LYS A 181 5.24 -14.54 -21.81
N ALA A 182 4.14 -13.79 -21.77
CA ALA A 182 4.02 -12.61 -20.93
C ALA A 182 3.23 -12.96 -19.66
N LEU A 183 3.87 -12.83 -18.51
CA LEU A 183 3.24 -13.02 -17.20
C LEU A 183 2.82 -11.66 -16.63
N ILE A 184 1.56 -11.54 -16.23
CA ILE A 184 1.03 -10.33 -15.59
C ILE A 184 0.62 -10.69 -14.17
N PHE A 185 1.36 -10.16 -13.21
CA PHE A 185 1.03 -10.26 -11.79
C PHE A 185 0.22 -9.03 -11.38
N TYR A 186 -0.94 -9.23 -10.76
CA TYR A 186 -1.66 -8.13 -10.14
C TYR A 186 -1.52 -8.16 -8.61
N LYS A 187 -1.53 -6.96 -8.00
CA LYS A 187 -1.52 -6.83 -6.54
C LYS A 187 -2.96 -6.84 -6.03
N PRO A 188 -3.40 -7.85 -5.25
CA PRO A 188 -4.77 -7.89 -4.74
C PRO A 188 -5.07 -6.76 -3.75
N SER A 189 -4.05 -6.09 -3.22
CA SER A 189 -4.18 -4.99 -2.25
C SER A 189 -4.63 -3.64 -2.83
N CYS A 190 -4.85 -3.54 -4.15
CA CYS A 190 -5.17 -2.30 -4.85
C CYS A 190 -6.47 -2.43 -5.67
N PRO A 191 -7.42 -1.48 -5.60
CA PRO A 191 -8.67 -1.59 -6.36
C PRO A 191 -8.51 -1.31 -7.86
N PHE A 192 -7.34 -0.82 -8.28
CA PHE A 192 -6.98 -0.62 -9.69
C PHE A 192 -6.33 -1.85 -10.32
N SER A 193 -6.12 -2.92 -9.56
CA SER A 193 -5.36 -4.11 -9.98
C SER A 193 -5.84 -4.69 -11.31
N MET A 194 -7.15 -4.92 -11.44
CA MET A 194 -7.76 -5.46 -12.65
C MET A 194 -7.75 -4.48 -13.82
N TYR A 195 -7.98 -3.19 -13.54
CA TYR A 195 -7.88 -2.15 -14.56
C TYR A 195 -6.47 -2.12 -15.18
N PHE A 196 -5.43 -2.08 -14.33
CA PHE A 196 -4.06 -2.08 -14.83
C PHE A 196 -3.67 -3.40 -15.50
N SER A 197 -4.16 -4.53 -15.01
CA SER A 197 -3.93 -5.83 -15.66
C SER A 197 -4.45 -5.83 -17.10
N GLU A 198 -5.67 -5.34 -17.34
CA GLU A 198 -6.22 -5.25 -18.70
C GLU A 198 -5.47 -4.23 -19.56
N MET A 199 -5.12 -3.05 -19.03
CA MET A 199 -4.31 -2.08 -19.77
C MET A 199 -2.96 -2.67 -20.21
N ILE A 200 -2.30 -3.45 -19.33
CA ILE A 200 -1.04 -4.12 -19.66
C ILE A 200 -1.26 -5.17 -20.77
N LYS A 201 -2.35 -5.95 -20.72
CA LYS A 201 -2.70 -6.91 -21.77
C LYS A 201 -2.89 -6.22 -23.13
N GLU A 202 -3.58 -5.09 -23.15
CA GLU A 202 -3.78 -4.30 -24.36
C GLU A 202 -2.44 -3.81 -24.92
N SER A 203 -1.59 -3.19 -24.09
CA SER A 203 -0.27 -2.72 -24.52
C SER A 203 0.65 -3.84 -25.01
N ILE A 204 0.60 -5.03 -24.41
CA ILE A 204 1.37 -6.19 -24.91
C ILE A 204 0.88 -6.61 -26.30
N ARG A 205 -0.45 -6.70 -26.50
CA ARG A 205 -1.03 -7.10 -27.79
C ARG A 205 -0.71 -6.12 -28.92
N GLU A 206 -0.55 -4.84 -28.61
CA GLU A 206 -0.13 -3.82 -29.60
C GLU A 206 1.28 -4.06 -30.14
N VAL A 207 2.19 -4.57 -29.31
CA VAL A 207 3.62 -4.73 -29.65
C VAL A 207 3.95 -6.17 -30.05
N SER A 208 3.27 -7.15 -29.46
CA SER A 208 3.48 -8.59 -29.68
C SER A 208 2.13 -9.32 -29.63
N PRO A 209 1.37 -9.33 -30.73
CA PRO A 209 0.00 -9.87 -30.75
C PRO A 209 -0.06 -11.39 -30.54
N ASP A 210 1.01 -12.10 -30.89
CA ASP A 210 1.07 -13.56 -30.87
C ASP A 210 1.63 -14.15 -29.56
N ILE A 211 2.14 -13.31 -28.65
CA ILE A 211 2.69 -13.82 -27.39
C ILE A 211 1.55 -14.30 -26.47
N PRO A 212 1.61 -15.53 -25.93
CA PRO A 212 0.66 -15.97 -24.92
C PRO A 212 0.75 -15.09 -23.67
N ILE A 213 -0.40 -14.58 -23.22
CA ILE A 213 -0.49 -13.76 -22.01
C ILE A 213 -1.17 -14.57 -20.90
N ILE A 214 -0.50 -14.69 -19.75
CA ILE A 214 -0.99 -15.39 -18.56
C ILE A 214 -1.13 -14.37 -17.42
N GLY A 215 -2.34 -14.25 -16.86
CA GLY A 215 -2.59 -13.39 -15.70
C GLY A 215 -2.65 -14.22 -14.42
N TRP A 216 -1.95 -13.75 -13.37
CA TRP A 216 -1.91 -14.33 -12.03
C TRP A 216 -2.34 -13.32 -10.97
#